data_AF-A0A1G3UQX8-F1
#
_entry.id   AF-A0A1G3UQX8-F1
#
_cell.length_a   1.000
_cell.length_b   1.000
_cell.length_c   1.000
_cell.angle_alpha   90.00
_cell.angle_beta   90.00
_cell.angle_gamma   90.00
#
_symmetry.space_group_name_H-M   'P 1'
#
loop_
_entity.id
_entity.type
_entity.pdbx_description
1 polymer ?
#
loop_
_entity_poly.entity_id
_entity_poly.type
_entity_poly.pdbx_seq_one_letter_code
_entity_poly.pdbx_strand_id
1 'polypeptide(L)'
;MMIEMLYSKIHRATVTDANLNYVGSITIDEELIEASKMRVGQKVEILNINNGERFSTYVILGERGKRDICLNGAAARKVHKGDKIIIVAYATYDE
;
A
#
# COMPACT_ATOMS: atom_id res chain seq x y z
N MET A 1 9.24 24.98 -9.95
CA MET A 1 7.83 24.88 -9.48
C MET A 1 7.69 23.52 -8.83
N MET A 2 6.99 23.39 -7.70
CA MET A 2 6.83 22.08 -7.07
C MET A 2 5.64 21.31 -7.65
N ILE A 3 5.87 20.11 -8.18
CA ILE A 3 4.85 19.20 -8.74
C ILE A 3 4.84 17.85 -8.02
N GLU A 4 3.65 17.29 -7.79
CA GLU A 4 3.52 15.91 -7.29
C GLU A 4 3.58 14.93 -8.45
N MET A 5 4.59 14.07 -8.45
CA MET A 5 4.79 13.06 -9.48
C MET A 5 4.71 11.65 -8.89
N LEU A 6 4.29 10.70 -9.71
CA LEU A 6 4.35 9.28 -9.39
C LEU A 6 5.80 8.88 -9.11
N TYR A 7 6.11 8.56 -7.86
CA TYR A 7 7.43 8.08 -7.46
C TYR A 7 7.56 6.57 -7.69
N SER A 8 6.56 5.81 -7.24
CA SER A 8 6.56 4.35 -7.35
C SER A 8 5.15 3.77 -7.26
N LYS A 9 4.98 2.55 -7.78
CA LYS A 9 3.76 1.77 -7.58
C LYS A 9 4.01 0.27 -7.51
N ILE A 10 3.17 -0.43 -6.75
CA ILE A 10 2.98 -1.87 -6.86
C ILE A 10 1.64 -2.09 -7.56
N HIS A 11 1.68 -2.66 -8.76
CA HIS A 11 0.50 -2.77 -9.62
C HIS A 11 -0.22 -4.10 -9.45
N ARG A 12 -1.53 -4.05 -9.17
CA ARG A 12 -2.43 -5.22 -9.06
C ARG A 12 -2.00 -6.26 -8.01
N ALA A 13 -1.49 -5.78 -6.87
CA ALA A 13 -1.23 -6.61 -5.71
C ALA A 13 -2.52 -7.30 -5.23
N THR A 14 -2.40 -8.49 -4.66
CA THR A 14 -3.54 -9.20 -4.06
C THR A 14 -3.53 -8.94 -2.57
N VAL A 15 -4.65 -8.48 -2.00
CA VAL A 15 -4.80 -8.38 -0.54
C VAL A 15 -4.72 -9.78 0.06
N THR A 16 -3.69 -10.05 0.87
CA THR A 16 -3.47 -11.36 1.50
C THR A 16 -4.28 -11.50 2.79
N ASP A 17 -4.54 -10.39 3.48
CA ASP A 17 -5.38 -10.33 4.67
C ASP A 17 -5.89 -8.91 4.97
N ALA A 18 -6.85 -8.78 5.88
CA ALA A 18 -7.39 -7.50 6.33
C ALA A 18 -7.74 -7.56 7.83
N ASN A 19 -6.95 -6.88 8.68
CA ASN A 19 -7.07 -6.98 10.14
C ASN A 19 -7.57 -5.66 10.77
N LEU A 20 -8.86 -5.62 11.11
CA LEU A 20 -9.52 -4.45 11.70
C LEU A 20 -8.95 -4.03 13.07
N ASN A 21 -8.45 -4.98 13.86
CA ASN A 21 -8.05 -4.74 15.25
C ASN A 21 -6.55 -4.46 15.40
N TYR A 22 -5.80 -4.46 14.30
CA TYR A 22 -4.38 -4.09 14.27
C TYR A 22 -4.20 -2.59 13.98
N VAL A 23 -3.04 -2.04 14.34
CA VAL A 23 -2.70 -0.63 14.12
C VAL A 23 -2.78 -0.28 12.63
N GLY A 24 -3.58 0.73 12.30
CA GLY A 24 -3.89 1.10 10.92
C GLY A 24 -2.64 1.41 10.09
N SER A 25 -2.53 0.75 8.93
CA SER A 25 -1.38 0.78 8.00
C SER A 25 -1.62 -0.17 6.83
N ILE A 26 -0.66 -0.27 5.91
CA ILE A 26 -0.52 -1.44 5.02
C ILE A 26 0.78 -2.19 5.34
N THR A 27 0.69 -3.47 5.66
CA THR A 27 1.86 -4.37 5.73
C THR A 27 2.21 -4.82 4.32
N ILE A 28 3.46 -4.61 3.90
CA ILE A 28 3.96 -5.01 2.59
C ILE A 28 5.22 -5.85 2.79
N ASP A 29 5.29 -7.00 2.13
CA ASP A 29 6.50 -7.84 2.05
C ASP A 29 7.77 -7.04 1.75
N GLU A 30 8.86 -7.35 2.46
CA GLU A 30 10.14 -6.68 2.34
C GLU A 30 10.70 -6.67 0.90
N GLU A 31 10.61 -7.77 0.15
CA GLU A 31 11.08 -7.84 -1.24
C GLU A 31 10.27 -6.91 -2.16
N LEU A 32 8.96 -6.75 -1.88
CA LEU A 32 8.10 -5.83 -2.62
C LEU A 32 8.41 -4.37 -2.27
N ILE A 33 8.72 -4.07 -1.01
CA ILE A 33 9.20 -2.75 -0.59
C ILE A 33 10.51 -2.41 -1.31
N GLU A 34 11.48 -3.32 -1.30
CA GLU A 34 12.78 -3.18 -1.99
C GLU A 34 12.60 -2.96 -3.49
N ALA A 35 11.83 -3.82 -4.16
CA ALA A 35 11.60 -3.77 -5.60
C ALA A 35 10.85 -2.49 -6.03
N SER A 36 9.92 -2.03 -5.21
CA SER A 36 9.19 -0.78 -5.44
C SER A 36 9.95 0.46 -4.94
N LYS A 37 11.08 0.32 -4.25
CA LYS A 37 11.82 1.42 -3.62
C LYS A 37 10.95 2.24 -2.63
N MET A 38 9.90 1.62 -2.10
CA MET A 38 9.09 2.23 -1.04
C MET A 38 9.83 2.14 0.31
N ARG A 39 9.35 2.86 1.34
CA ARG A 39 9.96 2.87 2.67
C ARG A 39 8.93 2.64 3.76
N VAL A 40 9.33 2.00 4.84
CA VAL A 40 8.54 1.93 6.07
C VAL A 40 8.20 3.35 6.54
N GLY A 41 6.94 3.59 6.89
CA GLY A 41 6.41 4.90 7.26
C GLY A 41 6.08 5.82 6.07
N GLN A 42 6.39 5.43 4.83
CA GLN A 42 6.06 6.25 3.66
C GLN A 42 4.54 6.27 3.43
N LYS A 43 4.00 7.47 3.21
CA LYS A 43 2.61 7.66 2.78
C LYS A 43 2.40 7.00 1.41
N VAL A 44 1.34 6.21 1.31
CA VAL A 44 0.89 5.57 0.07
C VAL A 44 -0.60 5.76 -0.12
N GLU A 45 -1.02 5.75 -1.38
CA GLU A 45 -2.42 5.64 -1.76
C GLU A 45 -2.75 4.22 -2.18
N ILE A 46 -3.92 3.76 -1.77
CA ILE A 46 -4.49 2.46 -2.09
C ILE A 46 -5.68 2.68 -3.01
N LEU A 47 -5.64 2.04 -4.17
CA LEU A 47 -6.70 2.06 -5.17
C LEU A 47 -7.22 0.62 -5.30
N ASN A 48 -8.41 0.35 -4.78
CA ASN A 48 -9.00 -0.98 -4.86
C ASN A 48 -9.78 -1.14 -6.18
N ILE A 49 -9.35 -2.11 -7.00
CA ILE A 49 -9.92 -2.38 -8.32
C ILE A 49 -11.28 -3.07 -8.19
N ASN A 50 -11.48 -3.84 -7.13
CA ASN A 50 -12.68 -4.65 -6.96
C ASN A 50 -13.89 -3.82 -6.55
N ASN A 51 -13.72 -2.81 -5.69
CA ASN A 51 -14.83 -2.01 -5.15
C ASN A 51 -14.72 -0.50 -5.43
N GLY A 52 -13.63 -0.02 -6.04
CA GLY A 52 -13.42 1.38 -6.37
C GLY A 52 -12.98 2.27 -5.21
N GLU A 53 -12.83 1.75 -3.99
CA GLU A 53 -12.36 2.53 -2.84
C GLU A 53 -10.97 3.11 -3.09
N ARG A 54 -10.79 4.36 -2.68
CA ARG A 54 -9.51 5.08 -2.73
C ARG A 54 -9.23 5.71 -1.38
N PHE A 55 -8.05 5.46 -0.83
CA PHE A 55 -7.67 5.99 0.48
C PHE A 55 -6.16 6.02 0.66
N SER A 56 -5.68 6.83 1.60
CA SER A 56 -4.25 6.90 1.95
C SER A 56 -3.95 6.20 3.27
N THR A 57 -2.75 5.66 3.39
CA THR A 57 -2.19 5.11 4.64
C THR A 57 -0.66 5.17 4.58
N TYR A 58 0.05 4.43 5.44
CA TYR A 58 1.51 4.32 5.41
C TYR A 58 1.97 2.85 5.47
N VAL A 59 3.19 2.60 5.00
CA VAL A 59 3.78 1.25 4.90
C VAL A 59 4.34 0.76 6.24
N ILE A 60 4.08 -0.49 6.58
CA ILE A 60 4.75 -1.27 7.62
C ILE A 60 5.47 -2.45 6.96
N LEU A 61 6.63 -2.81 7.51
CA LEU A 61 7.44 -3.94 7.05
C LEU A 61 6.72 -5.27 7.31
N GLY A 62 6.52 -6.04 6.24
CA GLY A 62 6.12 -7.45 6.29
C GLY A 62 7.34 -8.37 6.31
N GLU A 63 7.11 -9.66 6.57
CA GLU A 63 8.16 -10.67 6.55
C GLU A 63 8.60 -10.99 5.12
N ARG A 64 9.91 -11.11 4.91
CA ARG A 64 10.52 -11.35 3.60
C ARG A 64 10.04 -12.64 2.96
N GLY A 65 9.62 -12.56 1.70
CA GLY A 65 9.21 -13.71 0.89
C GLY A 65 7.81 -14.25 1.19
N LYS A 66 7.11 -13.76 2.24
CA LYS A 66 5.71 -14.14 2.51
C LYS A 66 4.72 -13.55 1.52
N ARG A 67 5.13 -12.52 0.78
CA ARG A 67 4.33 -11.76 -0.19
C ARG A 67 3.08 -11.14 0.44
N ASP A 68 3.18 -10.76 1.72
CA ASP A 68 2.10 -10.14 2.46
C ASP A 68 1.72 -8.78 1.89
N ILE A 69 0.41 -8.57 1.75
CA ILE A 69 -0.25 -7.31 1.45
C ILE A 69 -1.49 -7.27 2.35
N CYS A 70 -1.29 -6.82 3.59
CA CYS A 70 -2.33 -6.81 4.62
C CYS A 70 -2.73 -5.39 4.98
N LEU A 71 -4.04 -5.09 4.92
CA LEU A 71 -4.56 -3.79 5.31
C LEU A 71 -5.07 -3.86 6.75
N ASN A 72 -4.52 -2.99 7.60
CA ASN A 72 -4.79 -3.01 9.03
C ASN A 72 -5.72 -1.85 9.45
N GLY A 73 -6.35 -2.00 10.60
CA GLY A 73 -7.15 -0.95 11.25
C GLY A 73 -8.34 -0.52 10.40
N ALA A 74 -8.60 0.79 10.35
CA ALA A 74 -9.72 1.35 9.59
C ALA A 74 -9.67 0.98 8.09
N ALA A 75 -8.48 0.78 7.51
CA ALA A 75 -8.32 0.39 6.11
C ALA A 75 -8.87 -1.01 5.81
N ALA A 76 -8.93 -1.90 6.81
CA ALA A 76 -9.50 -3.24 6.66
C ALA A 76 -10.99 -3.23 6.29
N ARG A 77 -11.71 -2.12 6.55
CA ARG A 77 -13.12 -1.97 6.14
C ARG A 77 -13.30 -1.62 4.66
N LYS A 78 -12.24 -1.20 3.97
CA LYS A 78 -12.28 -0.73 2.58
C LYS A 78 -11.79 -1.77 1.58
N VAL A 79 -11.38 -2.93 2.07
CA VAL A 79 -10.85 -4.04 1.27
C VAL A 79 -11.34 -5.38 1.80
N HIS A 80 -11.29 -6.40 0.95
CA HIS A 80 -11.44 -7.79 1.35
C HIS A 80 -10.22 -8.60 0.93
N LYS A 81 -9.95 -9.69 1.65
CA LYS A 81 -8.94 -10.67 1.24
C LYS A 81 -9.27 -11.18 -0.18
N GLY A 82 -8.27 -11.18 -1.05
CA GLY A 82 -8.40 -11.53 -2.46
C GLY A 82 -8.63 -10.35 -3.40
N ASP A 83 -8.93 -9.16 -2.89
CA ASP A 83 -9.06 -7.96 -3.72
C ASP A 83 -7.77 -7.63 -4.44
N LYS A 84 -7.90 -7.06 -5.65
CA LYS A 84 -6.78 -6.49 -6.40
C LYS A 84 -6.67 -5.01 -6.08
N ILE A 85 -5.50 -4.59 -5.62
CA ILE A 85 -5.22 -3.20 -5.30
C ILE A 85 -4.00 -2.68 -6.07
N ILE A 86 -3.92 -1.37 -6.24
CA ILE A 86 -2.71 -0.66 -6.67
C ILE A 86 -2.25 0.17 -5.48
N ILE A 87 -0.98 0.04 -5.13
CA ILE A 87 -0.33 0.81 -4.06
C ILE A 87 0.55 1.83 -4.74
N VAL A 88 0.36 3.12 -4.44
CA VAL A 88 1.03 4.23 -5.13
C VAL A 88 1.75 5.11 -4.12
N ALA A 89 3.00 5.44 -4.39
CA ALA A 89 3.74 6.49 -3.69
C ALA A 89 3.95 7.66 -4.65
N TYR A 90 3.61 8.87 -4.19
CA TYR A 90 3.92 10.12 -4.86
C TYR A 90 5.11 10.80 -4.16
N ALA A 91 5.82 11.65 -4.89
CA ALA A 91 6.83 12.54 -4.33
C ALA A 91 6.74 13.91 -5.01
N THR A 92 7.19 14.94 -4.29
CA THR A 92 7.25 16.31 -4.81
C THR A 92 8.60 16.54 -5.49
N TYR A 93 8.57 17.03 -6.73
CA TYR A 93 9.74 17.36 -7.53
C TYR A 93 9.73 18.85 -7.88
N ASP A 94 10.91 19.44 -8.03
CA ASP A 94 11.06 20.79 -8.59
C ASP A 94 11.22 20.69 -10.12
N GLU A 95 10.47 21.53 -10.82
CA GLU A 95 10.56 21.80 -12.27
C GLU A 95 11.29 23.12 -12.52
#